data_AF-A0A0T6LP83-F1
#
_entry.id   AF-A0A0T6LP83-F1
#
_cell.length_a   1.000
_cell.length_b   1.000
_cell.length_c   1.000
_cell.angle_alpha   90.00
_cell.angle_beta   90.00
_cell.angle_gamma   90.00
#
_symmetry.space_group_name_H-M   'P 1'
#
loop_
_entity.id
_entity.type
_entity.pdbx_description
1 polymer ?
#
loop_
_entity_poly.entity_id
_entity_poly.type
_entity_poly.pdbx_seq_one_letter_code
_entity_poly.pdbx_strand_id
1 'polypeptide(L)'
;MIPGGRGRRWAGKRTDRQVGRVAVGLVASAAAVLLFASTAACDAVNKALDCGEFAVDITTDATELSQALAQADQDPQGALDALRELERDTDKLGERSDNADVDRAVEDLATQITETQQALDAGRVPSARPVMDAASEVAKVCTPG
;
A
#
# COMPACT_ATOMS: atom_id res chain seq x y z
N MET A 1 -26.43 -46.58 -50.90
CA MET A 1 -27.83 -46.55 -50.42
C MET A 1 -27.91 -45.73 -49.13
N ILE A 2 -28.78 -44.72 -49.12
CA ILE A 2 -29.23 -43.81 -48.02
C ILE A 2 -30.19 -44.59 -47.06
N PRO A 3 -30.61 -44.16 -45.83
CA PRO A 3 -30.46 -42.91 -45.03
C PRO A 3 -29.91 -43.18 -43.59
N GLY A 4 -29.70 -42.27 -42.63
CA GLY A 4 -30.19 -40.92 -42.30
C GLY A 4 -30.56 -40.91 -40.80
N GLY A 5 -30.23 -39.84 -40.05
CA GLY A 5 -30.64 -39.79 -38.64
C GLY A 5 -30.04 -38.69 -37.75
N ARG A 6 -30.59 -37.48 -37.86
CA ARG A 6 -30.98 -36.55 -36.77
C ARG A 6 -29.98 -36.42 -35.58
N GLY A 7 -29.22 -35.33 -35.45
CA GLY A 7 -29.73 -34.00 -35.16
C GLY A 7 -30.27 -33.90 -33.72
N ARG A 8 -29.44 -33.48 -32.75
CA ARG A 8 -29.91 -32.85 -31.51
C ARG A 8 -29.02 -31.66 -31.15
N ARG A 9 -29.61 -30.49 -31.40
CA ARG A 9 -29.25 -29.17 -30.90
C ARG A 9 -29.08 -29.22 -29.38
N TRP A 10 -27.92 -28.77 -28.88
CA TRP A 10 -27.81 -28.29 -27.51
C TRP A 10 -27.74 -26.76 -27.57
N ALA A 11 -28.93 -26.15 -27.59
CA ALA A 11 -29.12 -24.72 -27.37
C ALA A 11 -29.35 -24.51 -25.86
N GLY A 12 -28.26 -24.41 -25.10
CA GLY A 12 -28.30 -24.05 -23.69
C GLY A 12 -28.05 -22.56 -23.51
N LYS A 13 -29.10 -21.74 -23.69
CA LYS A 13 -29.10 -20.35 -23.25
C LYS A 13 -28.92 -20.31 -21.73
N ARG A 14 -27.74 -19.97 -21.24
CA ARG A 14 -27.56 -19.45 -19.87
C ARG A 14 -27.64 -17.94 -19.94
N THR A 15 -28.87 -17.46 -20.04
CA THR A 15 -29.21 -16.06 -19.82
C THR A 15 -30.06 -15.98 -18.56
N ASP A 16 -29.65 -15.05 -17.71
CA ASP A 16 -30.48 -14.34 -16.74
C ASP A 16 -30.72 -15.00 -15.38
N ARG A 17 -29.91 -14.57 -14.40
CA ARG A 17 -30.34 -14.13 -13.04
C ARG A 17 -29.11 -13.91 -12.14
N GLN A 18 -28.49 -12.75 -12.30
CA GLN A 18 -27.70 -12.12 -11.23
C GLN A 18 -27.88 -10.61 -11.39
N VAL A 19 -29.13 -10.15 -11.30
CA VAL A 19 -29.64 -9.43 -10.12
C VAL A 19 -28.58 -8.47 -9.59
N GLY A 20 -28.75 -7.21 -10.00
CA GLY A 20 -27.80 -6.14 -9.81
C GLY A 20 -27.34 -5.99 -8.37
N ARG A 21 -26.03 -6.06 -8.17
CA ARG A 21 -25.38 -5.23 -7.17
C ARG A 21 -25.00 -3.95 -7.88
N VAL A 22 -25.85 -2.94 -7.69
CA VAL A 22 -25.47 -1.54 -7.80
C VAL A 22 -24.32 -1.37 -6.80
N ALA A 23 -23.08 -1.47 -7.28
CA ALA A 23 -21.95 -0.93 -6.54
C ALA A 23 -22.01 0.57 -6.76
N VAL A 24 -22.47 1.25 -5.72
CA VAL A 24 -22.48 2.70 -5.56
C VAL A 24 -21.12 3.24 -5.99
N GLY A 25 -21.12 4.11 -7.00
CA GLY A 25 -19.93 4.82 -7.41
C GLY A 25 -19.46 5.72 -6.28
N LEU A 26 -18.25 5.48 -5.77
CA LEU A 26 -17.50 6.48 -5.03
C LEU A 26 -16.84 7.39 -6.05
N VAL A 27 -17.54 8.44 -6.45
CA VAL A 27 -16.89 9.61 -7.06
C VAL A 27 -16.21 10.35 -5.92
N ALA A 28 -14.95 10.03 -5.65
CA ALA A 28 -14.09 10.85 -4.82
C ALA A 28 -13.60 12.04 -5.66
N SER A 29 -14.46 13.05 -5.84
CA SER A 29 -14.03 14.33 -6.39
C SER A 29 -13.62 15.25 -5.25
N ALA A 30 -12.39 15.08 -4.76
CA ALA A 30 -11.71 16.10 -3.97
C ALA A 30 -11.13 17.15 -4.94
N ALA A 31 -11.96 18.09 -5.38
CA ALA A 31 -11.49 19.26 -6.11
C ALA A 31 -10.97 20.30 -5.10
N ALA A 32 -9.70 20.20 -4.72
CA ALA A 32 -9.02 21.25 -3.99
C ALA A 32 -8.73 22.41 -4.94
N VAL A 33 -9.50 23.50 -4.83
CA VAL A 33 -9.22 24.75 -5.55
C VAL A 33 -8.12 25.49 -4.79
N LEU A 34 -6.87 25.23 -5.16
CA LEU A 34 -5.70 25.88 -4.59
C LEU A 34 -5.49 27.25 -5.24
N LEU A 35 -6.05 28.30 -4.65
CA LEU A 35 -5.73 29.70 -4.99
C LEU A 35 -4.42 30.10 -4.30
N PHE A 36 -3.27 29.63 -4.80
CA PHE A 36 -1.97 30.06 -4.26
C PHE A 36 -1.34 31.17 -5.11
N ALA A 37 -1.57 32.41 -4.66
CA ALA A 37 -0.71 33.55 -4.98
C ALA A 37 0.30 33.72 -3.84
N SER A 38 1.38 32.95 -3.84
CA SER A 38 2.64 33.33 -3.18
C SER A 38 3.75 32.36 -3.59
N THR A 39 4.86 32.90 -4.06
CA THR A 39 6.04 32.13 -4.50
C THR A 39 6.78 31.44 -3.35
N ALA A 40 6.40 31.69 -2.09
CA ALA A 40 6.86 30.97 -0.90
C ALA A 40 6.00 29.72 -0.58
N ALA A 41 4.81 29.58 -1.18
CA ALA A 41 3.95 28.42 -0.97
C ALA A 41 4.39 27.20 -1.78
N CYS A 42 5.13 27.38 -2.89
CA CYS A 42 5.58 26.26 -3.71
C CYS A 42 6.59 25.36 -2.98
N ASP A 43 7.46 25.89 -2.12
CA ASP A 43 8.41 25.06 -1.37
C ASP A 43 7.71 24.19 -0.32
N ALA A 44 6.75 24.78 0.41
CA ALA A 44 5.94 24.04 1.37
C ALA A 44 5.00 23.03 0.68
N VAL A 45 4.45 23.38 -0.49
CA VAL A 45 3.63 22.46 -1.29
C VAL A 45 4.49 21.35 -1.88
N ASN A 46 5.69 21.64 -2.40
CA ASN A 46 6.60 20.61 -2.90
C ASN A 46 7.02 19.66 -1.77
N LYS A 47 7.39 20.18 -0.59
CA LYS A 47 7.68 19.36 0.61
C LYS A 47 6.47 18.52 1.05
N ALA A 48 5.26 19.08 1.00
CA ALA A 48 4.04 18.33 1.33
C ALA A 48 3.69 17.26 0.29
N LEU A 49 3.95 17.53 -1.00
CA LEU A 49 3.80 16.54 -2.08
C LEU A 49 4.86 15.44 -1.96
N ASP A 50 6.11 15.77 -1.64
CA ASP A 50 7.19 14.80 -1.37
C ASP A 50 6.84 13.92 -0.14
N CYS A 51 6.32 14.51 0.95
CA CYS A 51 5.87 13.74 2.13
C CYS A 51 4.67 12.84 1.78
N GLY A 52 3.72 13.35 1.00
CA GLY A 52 2.52 12.62 0.59
C GLY A 52 2.82 11.46 -0.36
N GLU A 53 3.62 11.68 -1.40
CA GLU A 53 4.03 10.64 -2.35
C GLU A 53 4.84 9.56 -1.64
N PHE A 54 5.77 9.97 -0.78
CA PHE A 54 6.56 9.03 0.01
C PHE A 54 5.73 8.25 1.05
N ALA A 55 4.77 8.90 1.71
CA ALA A 55 3.85 8.21 2.61
C ALA A 55 3.07 7.11 1.88
N VAL A 56 2.66 7.36 0.63
CA VAL A 56 2.00 6.35 -0.19
C VAL A 56 2.94 5.19 -0.51
N ASP A 57 4.19 5.49 -0.88
CA ASP A 57 5.21 4.46 -1.13
C ASP A 57 5.43 3.58 0.11
N ILE A 58 5.66 4.17 1.28
CA ILE A 58 5.80 3.43 2.55
C ILE A 58 4.58 2.54 2.85
N THR A 59 3.36 3.07 2.67
CA THR A 59 2.16 2.26 2.94
C THR A 59 2.01 1.11 1.95
N THR A 60 2.50 1.29 0.72
CA THR A 60 2.54 0.25 -0.30
C THR A 60 3.57 -0.81 0.09
N ASP A 61 4.79 -0.41 0.42
CA ASP A 61 5.87 -1.32 0.84
C ASP A 61 5.49 -2.09 2.12
N ALA A 62 4.83 -1.45 3.08
CA ALA A 62 4.31 -2.12 4.28
C ALA A 62 3.23 -3.18 3.94
N THR A 63 2.42 -2.91 2.91
CA THR A 63 1.43 -3.86 2.38
C THR A 63 2.10 -5.02 1.65
N GLU A 64 3.17 -4.76 0.89
CA GLU A 64 3.98 -5.78 0.24
C GLU A 64 4.70 -6.67 1.25
N LEU A 65 5.30 -6.08 2.29
CA LEU A 65 5.85 -6.80 3.43
C LEU A 65 4.79 -7.68 4.09
N SER A 66 3.57 -7.16 4.31
CA SER A 66 2.48 -7.96 4.89
C SER A 66 2.13 -9.18 4.03
N GLN A 67 2.17 -9.05 2.70
CA GLN A 67 1.93 -10.16 1.78
C GLN A 67 3.10 -11.14 1.79
N ALA A 68 4.34 -10.64 1.83
CA ALA A 68 5.53 -11.47 1.90
C ALA A 68 5.62 -12.26 3.22
N LEU A 69 5.28 -11.64 4.35
CA LEU A 69 5.20 -12.30 5.66
C LEU A 69 4.14 -13.41 5.67
N ALA A 70 3.02 -13.24 4.98
CA ALA A 70 2.01 -14.30 4.84
C ALA A 70 2.53 -15.53 4.06
N GLN A 71 3.57 -15.34 3.25
CA GLN A 71 4.22 -16.37 2.44
C GLN A 71 5.59 -16.80 3.01
N ALA A 72 6.01 -16.25 4.16
CA ALA A 72 7.35 -16.45 4.72
C ALA A 72 7.67 -17.90 5.09
N ASP A 73 6.65 -18.73 5.34
CA ASP A 73 6.82 -20.18 5.53
C ASP A 73 7.34 -20.89 4.27
N GLN A 74 7.08 -20.32 3.08
CA GLN A 74 7.48 -20.84 1.78
C GLN A 74 8.67 -20.08 1.18
N ASP A 75 8.73 -18.77 1.42
CA ASP A 75 9.77 -17.87 0.94
C ASP A 75 10.20 -16.85 2.01
N PRO A 76 11.05 -17.25 2.96
CA PRO A 76 11.55 -16.35 4.00
C PRO A 76 12.49 -15.27 3.45
N GLN A 77 13.10 -15.48 2.27
CA GLN A 77 13.95 -14.46 1.64
C GLN A 77 13.12 -13.33 1.05
N GLY A 78 11.97 -13.64 0.42
CA GLY A 78 11.04 -12.62 -0.06
C GLY A 78 10.56 -11.66 1.03
N ALA A 79 10.32 -12.15 2.24
CA ALA A 79 9.97 -11.30 3.39
C ALA A 79 11.12 -10.39 3.83
N LEU A 80 12.37 -10.88 3.82
CA LEU A 80 13.55 -10.08 4.14
C LEU A 80 13.85 -9.03 3.06
N ASP A 81 13.63 -9.36 1.80
CA ASP A 81 13.84 -8.44 0.69
C ASP A 81 12.81 -7.30 0.73
N ALA A 82 11.52 -7.61 0.93
CA ALA A 82 10.48 -6.60 1.13
C ALA A 82 10.77 -5.70 2.34
N LEU A 83 11.30 -6.27 3.42
CA LEU A 83 11.66 -5.51 4.62
C LEU A 83 12.83 -4.55 4.36
N ARG A 84 13.85 -4.99 3.60
CA ARG A 84 15.00 -4.15 3.21
C ARG A 84 14.60 -3.04 2.23
N GLU A 85 13.63 -3.30 1.36
CA GLU A 85 13.02 -2.27 0.48
C GLU A 85 12.42 -1.16 1.35
N LEU A 86 11.54 -1.54 2.28
CA LEU A 86 10.88 -0.63 3.21
C LEU A 86 11.86 0.14 4.10
N GLU A 87 12.91 -0.51 4.63
CA GLU A 87 13.95 0.14 5.44
C GLU A 87 14.66 1.24 4.65
N ARG A 88 15.14 0.90 3.45
CA ARG A 88 15.86 1.82 2.57
C ARG A 88 15.02 3.03 2.21
N ASP A 89 13.73 2.83 1.97
CA ASP A 89 12.85 3.92 1.61
C ASP A 89 12.55 4.76 2.86
N THR A 90 12.24 4.15 4.01
CA THR A 90 12.10 4.84 5.32
C THR A 90 13.27 5.76 5.66
N ASP A 91 14.51 5.32 5.46
CA ASP A 91 15.72 6.13 5.72
C ASP A 91 15.77 7.40 4.84
N LYS A 92 15.33 7.33 3.59
CA LYS A 92 15.36 8.48 2.66
C LYS A 92 14.42 9.61 3.07
N LEU A 93 13.36 9.35 3.83
CA LEU A 93 12.45 10.41 4.28
C LEU A 93 12.97 11.15 5.50
N GLY A 94 13.62 10.45 6.44
CA GLY A 94 14.29 11.11 7.56
C GLY A 94 15.29 12.19 7.09
N GLU A 95 15.93 11.98 5.94
CA GLU A 95 16.87 12.95 5.34
C GLU A 95 16.18 14.13 4.61
N ARG A 96 14.90 14.01 4.25
CA ARG A 96 14.18 14.98 3.40
C ARG A 96 13.14 15.81 4.16
N SER A 97 12.78 15.36 5.36
CA SER A 97 11.86 16.03 6.28
C SER A 97 12.59 17.05 7.16
N ASP A 98 11.96 18.20 7.41
CA ASP A 98 12.38 19.16 8.44
C ASP A 98 11.34 19.24 9.58
N ASN A 99 10.47 18.23 9.70
CA ASN A 99 9.36 18.21 10.66
C ASN A 99 9.60 17.14 11.73
N ALA A 100 9.73 17.57 12.98
CA ALA A 100 9.98 16.69 14.12
C ALA A 100 8.90 15.61 14.32
N ASP A 101 7.65 15.85 13.91
CA ASP A 101 6.59 14.84 14.00
C ASP A 101 6.75 13.75 12.93
N VAL A 102 7.20 14.14 11.73
CA VAL A 102 7.53 13.20 10.65
C VAL A 102 8.76 12.38 11.04
N ASP A 103 9.80 13.03 11.57
CA ASP A 103 11.03 12.35 11.98
C ASP A 103 10.76 11.31 13.08
N ARG A 104 9.90 11.64 14.05
CA ARG A 104 9.47 10.71 15.09
C ARG A 104 8.67 9.53 14.51
N ALA A 105 7.75 9.78 13.57
CA ALA A 105 6.98 8.72 12.94
C ALA A 105 7.86 7.77 12.10
N VAL A 106 8.88 8.32 11.42
CA VAL A 106 9.90 7.54 10.70
C VAL A 106 10.73 6.70 11.67
N GLU A 107 11.16 7.26 12.79
CA GLU A 107 11.94 6.54 13.81
C GLU A 107 11.14 5.38 14.42
N ASP A 108 9.85 5.58 14.70
CA ASP A 108 8.94 4.54 15.16
C ASP A 108 8.80 3.43 14.11
N LEU A 109 8.64 3.78 12.82
CA LEU A 109 8.60 2.81 11.73
C LEU A 109 9.92 2.03 11.59
N ALA A 110 11.06 2.71 11.61
CA ALA A 110 12.38 2.09 11.54
C ALA A 110 12.61 1.09 12.70
N THR A 111 12.11 1.44 13.89
CA THR A 111 12.13 0.53 15.06
C THR A 111 11.32 -0.74 14.78
N GLN A 112 10.10 -0.61 14.26
CA GLN A 112 9.26 -1.77 13.95
C GLN A 112 9.83 -2.65 12.82
N ILE A 113 10.48 -2.04 11.83
CA ILE A 113 11.24 -2.75 10.78
C ILE A 113 12.38 -3.56 11.40
N THR A 114 13.17 -2.94 12.28
CA THR A 114 14.29 -3.60 12.96
C THR A 114 13.81 -4.79 13.81
N GLU A 115 12.74 -4.63 14.58
CA GLU A 115 12.14 -5.72 15.37
C GLU A 115 11.62 -6.86 14.49
N THR A 116 11.04 -6.52 13.33
CA THR A 116 10.57 -7.49 12.32
C THR A 116 11.75 -8.27 11.74
N GLN A 117 12.85 -7.59 11.40
CA GLN A 117 14.07 -8.22 10.88
C GLN A 117 14.65 -9.20 11.89
N GLN A 118 14.79 -8.77 13.15
CA GLN A 118 15.29 -9.62 14.23
C GLN A 118 14.40 -10.86 14.46
N ALA A 119 13.08 -10.74 14.29
CA ALA A 119 12.18 -11.88 14.37
C ALA A 119 12.41 -12.86 13.23
N LEU A 120 12.51 -12.36 11.98
CA LEU A 120 12.78 -13.18 10.80
C LEU A 120 14.14 -13.88 10.87
N ASP A 121 15.19 -13.17 11.31
CA ASP A 121 16.54 -13.72 11.51
C ASP A 121 16.55 -14.81 12.60
N ALA A 122 15.68 -14.70 13.60
CA ALA A 122 15.45 -15.73 14.61
C ALA A 122 14.55 -16.88 14.14
N GLY A 123 14.15 -16.91 12.86
CA GLY A 123 13.28 -17.93 12.28
C GLY A 123 11.81 -17.84 12.74
N ARG A 124 11.37 -16.67 13.19
CA ARG A 124 9.98 -16.41 13.58
C ARG A 124 9.32 -15.54 12.51
N VAL A 125 8.08 -15.85 12.15
CA VAL A 125 7.26 -14.99 11.29
C VAL A 125 6.46 -14.04 12.18
N PRO A 126 6.83 -12.77 12.31
CA PRO A 126 6.09 -11.79 13.10
C PRO A 126 4.80 -11.36 12.37
N SER A 127 3.91 -10.67 13.11
CA SER A 127 2.80 -9.97 12.48
C SER A 127 3.29 -8.70 11.79
N ALA A 128 2.78 -8.40 10.59
CA ALA A 128 3.06 -7.15 9.87
C ALA A 128 2.36 -5.91 10.48
N ARG A 129 1.39 -6.12 11.39
CA ARG A 129 0.53 -5.05 11.92
C ARG A 129 1.31 -3.88 12.53
N PRO A 130 2.34 -4.09 13.37
CA PRO A 130 3.07 -2.97 13.96
C PRO A 130 3.76 -2.08 12.92
N VAL A 131 4.30 -2.68 11.85
CA VAL A 131 4.90 -1.96 10.73
C VAL A 131 3.83 -1.19 9.95
N MET A 132 2.67 -1.81 9.68
CA MET A 132 1.55 -1.14 9.00
C MET A 132 0.96 0.02 9.80
N ASP A 133 0.87 -0.13 11.12
CA ASP A 133 0.36 0.91 12.02
C ASP A 133 1.33 2.10 12.04
N ALA A 134 2.64 1.85 12.14
CA ALA A 134 3.66 2.91 12.08
C ALA A 134 3.70 3.61 10.71
N ALA A 135 3.63 2.84 9.61
CA ALA A 135 3.51 3.37 8.25
C ALA A 135 2.27 4.28 8.08
N SER A 136 1.15 3.89 8.71
CA SER A 136 -0.07 4.71 8.71
C SER A 136 0.08 5.98 9.53
N GLU A 137 0.85 5.98 10.63
CA GLU A 137 1.16 7.21 11.37
C GLU A 137 2.04 8.16 10.56
N VAL A 138 3.06 7.65 9.84
CA VAL A 138 3.85 8.46 8.89
C VAL A 138 2.94 9.13 7.86
N ALA A 139 2.00 8.37 7.28
CA ALA A 139 1.05 8.93 6.32
C ALA A 139 0.15 10.01 6.94
N LYS A 140 -0.32 9.82 8.18
CA LYS A 140 -1.15 10.81 8.89
C LYS A 140 -0.41 12.12 9.15
N VAL A 141 0.85 12.06 9.57
CA VAL A 141 1.65 13.27 9.82
C VAL A 141 2.10 13.96 8.52
N CYS A 142 2.19 13.21 7.40
CA CYS A 142 2.45 13.77 6.08
C CYS A 142 1.22 14.40 5.40
N THR A 143 -0.01 14.03 5.78
CA THR A 143 -1.22 14.67 5.24
C THR A 143 -1.57 15.96 5.99
N PRO A 144 -1.64 17.12 5.32
CA PRO A 144 -2.24 18.31 5.93
C PRO A 144 -3.73 18.02 6.16
N GLY A 145 -4.17 18.09 7.42
CA GLY A 145 -5.57 17.89 7.82
C GLY A 145 -6.55 18.90 7.23
#